data_AF-A0A927MXZ8-F1
#
_entry.id   AF-A0A927MXZ8-F1
#
_cell.length_a   1.000
_cell.length_b   1.000
_cell.length_c   1.000
_cell.angle_alpha   90.00
_cell.angle_beta   90.00
_cell.angle_gamma   90.00
#
_symmetry.space_group_name_H-M   'P 1'
#
loop_
_entity.id
_entity.type
_entity.pdbx_description
1 polymer ?
#
loop_
_entity_poly.entity_id
_entity_poly.type
_entity_poly.pdbx_seq_one_letter_code
_entity_poly.pdbx_strand_id
1 'polypeptide(L)'
;MSHARPEARPRSHLAAAGAQGSAKDSSARTAGWVLHVILLTAFVVSVVHYTDNYVRFDRYALNPDSPIQEPILIVVGWLLFTAFGVAGYVAYRRQRWWPAVALTALYSVSGLVSLVHYTDAAPSAFDGAQNTLIVADVVAGVAVVGLALWLMFRRALVADVEAADAAG
;
A
#
# COMPACT_ATOMS: atom_id res chain seq x y z
N MET A 1 32.77 43.79 49.29
CA MET A 1 32.01 43.85 48.02
C MET A 1 32.21 42.51 47.31
N SER A 2 31.25 41.61 47.41
CA SER A 2 31.31 40.25 46.85
C SER A 2 30.53 40.24 45.53
N HIS A 3 31.23 40.04 44.41
CA HIS A 3 30.62 39.94 43.08
C HIS A 3 30.09 38.51 42.87
N ALA A 4 28.77 38.34 42.90
CA ALA A 4 28.11 37.11 42.48
C ALA A 4 28.19 36.94 40.95
N ARG A 5 28.71 35.81 40.47
CA ARG A 5 28.66 35.42 39.06
C ARG A 5 27.24 34.94 38.70
N PRO A 6 26.69 35.33 37.54
CA PRO A 6 25.41 34.81 37.08
C PRO A 6 25.59 33.35 36.62
N GLU A 7 24.84 32.44 37.25
CA GLU A 7 24.74 31.05 36.82
C GLU A 7 24.11 30.98 35.41
N ALA A 8 24.86 30.39 34.47
CA ALA A 8 24.38 30.10 33.14
C ALA A 8 23.28 29.03 33.23
N ARG A 9 22.03 29.40 32.92
CA ARG A 9 20.92 28.46 32.81
C ARG A 9 21.25 27.31 31.82
N PRO A 10 20.85 26.06 32.09
CA PRO A 10 21.19 24.92 31.25
C PRO A 10 20.51 25.02 29.88
N ARG A 11 21.30 25.09 28.80
CA ARG A 11 20.86 25.05 27.39
C ARG A 11 20.34 23.68 26.92
N SER A 12 20.28 22.68 27.81
CA SER A 12 20.05 21.27 27.47
C SER A 12 18.62 20.95 27.01
N HIS A 13 17.60 21.64 27.54
CA HIS A 13 16.20 21.32 27.24
C HIS A 13 15.75 21.77 25.83
N LEU A 14 16.32 22.86 25.29
CA LEU A 14 15.99 23.36 23.95
C LEU A 14 16.58 22.49 22.84
N ALA A 15 17.78 21.94 23.05
CA ALA A 15 18.42 21.04 22.08
C ALA A 15 17.68 19.68 21.99
N ALA A 16 17.21 19.14 23.12
CA ALA A 16 16.45 17.90 23.16
C ALA A 16 15.07 18.02 22.47
N ALA A 17 14.38 19.14 22.64
CA ALA A 17 13.11 19.41 21.97
C ALA A 17 13.26 19.54 20.44
N GLY A 18 14.33 20.20 19.97
CA GLY A 18 14.63 20.33 18.54
C GLY A 18 14.98 18.99 17.86
N ALA A 19 15.73 18.13 18.55
CA ALA A 19 16.08 16.80 18.04
C ALA A 19 14.85 15.87 17.94
N GLN A 20 13.94 15.93 18.92
CA GLN A 20 12.70 15.14 18.90
C GLN A 20 11.73 15.56 17.80
N GLY A 21 11.62 16.87 17.51
CA GLY A 21 10.81 17.38 16.39
C GLY A 21 11.34 16.89 15.03
N SER A 22 12.66 17.00 14.81
CA SER A 22 13.31 16.56 13.58
C SER A 22 13.11 15.06 13.30
N ALA A 23 13.20 14.22 14.33
CA ALA A 23 13.03 12.77 14.21
C ALA A 23 11.59 12.35 13.86
N LYS A 24 10.57 13.00 14.47
CA LYS A 24 9.16 12.78 14.15
C LYS A 24 8.84 13.15 12.70
N ASP A 25 9.38 14.27 12.22
CA ASP A 25 9.18 14.74 10.84
C ASP A 25 9.87 13.84 9.81
N SER A 26 11.05 13.29 10.12
CA SER A 26 11.69 12.29 9.25
C SER A 26 10.90 10.98 9.17
N SER A 27 10.33 10.52 10.30
CA SER A 27 9.54 9.29 10.34
C SER A 27 8.23 9.43 9.55
N ALA A 28 7.51 10.55 9.71
CA ALA A 28 6.30 10.83 8.96
C ALA A 28 6.54 10.92 7.45
N ARG A 29 7.63 11.58 7.02
CA ARG A 29 8.04 11.65 5.61
C ARG A 29 8.39 10.28 5.05
N THR A 30 9.13 9.47 5.81
CA THR A 30 9.52 8.11 5.38
C THR A 30 8.29 7.22 5.22
N ALA A 31 7.35 7.25 6.17
CA ALA A 31 6.11 6.48 6.10
C ALA A 31 5.24 6.90 4.90
N GLY A 32 5.14 8.21 4.64
CA GLY A 32 4.49 8.72 3.45
C GLY A 32 5.16 8.21 2.17
N TRP A 33 6.49 8.27 2.10
CA TRP A 33 7.24 7.78 0.94
C TRP A 33 7.03 6.28 0.69
N VAL A 34 7.09 5.44 1.73
CA VAL A 34 6.86 3.99 1.62
C VAL A 34 5.48 3.70 1.04
N LEU A 35 4.44 4.39 1.51
CA LEU A 35 3.09 4.25 0.95
C LEU A 35 3.06 4.57 -0.54
N HIS A 36 3.69 5.67 -0.97
CA HIS A 36 3.70 6.05 -2.39
C HIS A 36 4.47 5.02 -3.23
N VAL A 37 5.61 4.53 -2.74
CA VAL A 37 6.41 3.53 -3.45
C VAL A 37 5.64 2.22 -3.62
N ILE A 38 4.98 1.73 -2.57
CA ILE A 38 4.20 0.49 -2.64
C ILE A 38 3.05 0.65 -3.65
N LEU A 39 2.25 1.71 -3.53
CA LEU A 39 1.10 1.92 -4.41
C LEU A 39 1.52 2.15 -5.87
N LEU A 40 2.58 2.93 -6.11
CA LEU A 40 3.08 3.18 -7.46
C LEU A 40 3.68 1.91 -8.08
N THR A 41 4.43 1.13 -7.30
CA THR A 41 4.98 -0.14 -7.77
C THR A 41 3.87 -1.11 -8.13
N ALA A 42 2.87 -1.26 -7.25
CA ALA A 42 1.71 -2.11 -7.52
C ALA A 42 0.95 -1.66 -8.78
N PHE A 43 0.76 -0.35 -8.97
CA PHE A 43 0.13 0.19 -10.16
C PHE A 43 0.94 -0.10 -11.43
N VAL A 44 2.26 0.10 -11.43
CA VAL A 44 3.09 -0.16 -12.62
C VAL A 44 3.13 -1.66 -12.94
N VAL A 45 3.29 -2.51 -11.91
CA VAL A 45 3.25 -3.97 -12.09
C VAL A 45 1.90 -4.40 -12.66
N SER A 46 0.78 -3.90 -12.13
CA SER A 46 -0.54 -4.26 -12.62
C SER A 46 -0.78 -3.77 -14.05
N VAL A 47 -0.31 -2.56 -14.41
CA VAL A 47 -0.36 -2.09 -15.81
C VAL A 47 0.34 -3.06 -16.75
N VAL A 48 1.57 -3.49 -16.41
CA VAL A 48 2.33 -4.41 -17.25
C VAL A 48 1.65 -5.79 -17.31
N HIS A 49 1.23 -6.34 -16.17
CA HIS A 49 0.56 -7.64 -16.11
C HIS A 49 -0.78 -7.66 -16.85
N TYR A 50 -1.66 -6.70 -16.62
CA TYR A 50 -2.97 -6.64 -17.27
C TYR A 50 -2.86 -6.32 -18.76
N THR A 51 -1.87 -5.51 -19.18
CA THR A 51 -1.59 -5.30 -20.62
C THR A 51 -1.18 -6.61 -21.28
N ASP A 52 -0.29 -7.35 -20.63
CA ASP A 52 0.17 -8.65 -21.12
C ASP A 52 -0.98 -9.68 -21.19
N ASN A 53 -1.82 -9.69 -20.16
CA ASN A 53 -3.00 -10.54 -20.07
C ASN A 53 -4.02 -10.23 -21.17
N TYR A 54 -4.20 -8.95 -21.51
CA TYR A 54 -5.06 -8.52 -22.61
C TYR A 54 -4.49 -8.89 -23.99
N VAL A 55 -3.22 -8.57 -24.25
CA VAL A 55 -2.58 -8.79 -25.55
C VAL A 55 -2.41 -10.27 -25.84
N ARG A 56 -2.11 -11.08 -24.82
CA ARG A 56 -1.88 -12.53 -24.93
C ARG A 56 -3.03 -13.33 -24.32
N PHE A 57 -4.27 -12.83 -24.46
CA PHE A 57 -5.48 -13.41 -23.84
C PHE A 57 -5.57 -14.92 -23.99
N ASP A 58 -5.44 -15.44 -25.22
CA ASP A 58 -5.56 -16.87 -25.51
C ASP A 58 -4.49 -17.74 -24.82
N ARG A 59 -3.41 -17.13 -24.31
CA ARG A 59 -2.36 -17.82 -23.53
C ARG A 59 -2.60 -17.79 -22.03
N TYR A 60 -3.63 -17.07 -21.58
CA TYR A 60 -4.06 -17.00 -20.19
C TYR A 60 -5.44 -17.63 -19.98
N ALA A 61 -6.36 -17.50 -20.94
CA ALA A 61 -7.70 -18.08 -20.93
C ALA A 61 -7.67 -19.57 -21.31
N LEU A 62 -6.91 -20.36 -20.55
CA LEU A 62 -6.73 -21.80 -20.82
C LEU A 62 -7.89 -22.65 -20.29
N ASN A 63 -8.66 -22.10 -19.35
CA ASN A 63 -9.83 -22.75 -18.75
C ASN A 63 -11.12 -22.30 -19.46
N PRO A 64 -11.82 -23.20 -20.19
CA PRO A 64 -13.06 -22.85 -20.89
C PRO A 64 -14.22 -22.51 -19.96
N ASP A 65 -14.16 -22.89 -18.68
CA ASP A 65 -15.18 -22.58 -17.67
C ASP A 65 -14.88 -21.28 -16.90
N SER A 66 -13.80 -20.58 -17.25
CA SER A 66 -13.44 -19.30 -16.61
C SER A 66 -14.55 -18.26 -16.82
N PRO A 67 -14.88 -17.41 -15.82
CA PRO A 67 -15.81 -16.31 -16.04
C PRO A 67 -15.24 -15.21 -16.96
N ILE A 68 -13.92 -15.21 -17.20
CA ILE A 68 -13.24 -14.22 -18.03
C ILE A 68 -13.02 -14.81 -19.43
N GLN A 69 -14.06 -14.73 -20.25
CA GLN A 69 -14.06 -15.28 -21.62
C GLN A 69 -13.76 -14.23 -22.71
N GLU A 70 -13.70 -12.96 -22.35
CA GLU A 70 -13.44 -11.87 -23.30
C GLU A 70 -12.31 -10.95 -22.80
N PRO A 71 -11.37 -10.53 -23.67
CA PRO A 71 -10.28 -9.64 -23.28
C PRO A 71 -10.76 -8.32 -22.66
N ILE A 72 -11.93 -7.81 -23.07
CA ILE A 72 -12.47 -6.54 -22.53
C ILE A 72 -12.72 -6.61 -21.01
N LEU A 73 -13.05 -7.80 -20.48
CA LEU A 73 -13.31 -7.99 -19.05
C LEU A 73 -12.05 -7.76 -18.20
N ILE A 74 -10.87 -8.01 -18.75
CA ILE A 74 -9.57 -7.72 -18.10
C ILE A 74 -9.43 -6.21 -17.87
N VAL A 75 -9.73 -5.41 -18.90
CA VAL A 75 -9.65 -3.95 -18.83
C VAL A 75 -10.67 -3.40 -17.84
N VAL A 76 -11.90 -3.91 -17.86
CA VAL A 76 -12.96 -3.50 -16.92
C VAL A 76 -12.56 -3.84 -15.48
N GLY A 77 -12.07 -5.05 -15.24
CA GLY A 77 -11.57 -5.48 -13.92
C GLY A 77 -10.43 -4.59 -13.42
N TRP A 78 -9.44 -4.33 -14.28
CA TRP A 78 -8.32 -3.44 -13.95
C TRP A 78 -8.76 -2.03 -13.57
N LEU A 79 -9.68 -1.44 -14.34
CA LEU A 79 -10.21 -0.10 -14.07
C LEU A 79 -10.97 -0.07 -12.75
N LEU A 80 -11.77 -1.11 -12.45
CA LEU A 80 -12.50 -1.23 -11.20
C LEU A 80 -11.54 -1.30 -10.00
N PHE A 81 -10.54 -2.18 -10.04
CA PHE A 81 -9.56 -2.26 -8.96
C PHE A 81 -8.75 -0.97 -8.81
N THR A 82 -8.30 -0.39 -9.92
CA THR A 82 -7.57 0.88 -9.92
C THR A 82 -8.41 2.00 -9.31
N ALA A 83 -9.72 2.04 -9.57
CA ALA A 83 -10.62 2.99 -8.93
C ALA A 83 -10.65 2.83 -7.40
N PHE A 84 -10.63 1.60 -6.87
CA PHE A 84 -10.48 1.37 -5.44
C PHE A 84 -9.13 1.89 -4.92
N GLY A 85 -8.03 1.65 -5.64
CA GLY A 85 -6.70 2.14 -5.27
C GLY A 85 -6.64 3.67 -5.19
N VAL A 86 -7.17 4.35 -6.21
CA VAL A 86 -7.26 5.82 -6.25
C VAL A 86 -8.15 6.33 -5.12
N ALA A 87 -9.33 5.74 -4.92
CA ALA A 87 -10.25 6.15 -3.87
C ALA A 87 -9.65 5.94 -2.47
N GLY A 88 -8.92 4.84 -2.25
CA GLY A 88 -8.19 4.56 -1.01
C GLY A 88 -7.09 5.60 -0.74
N TYR A 89 -6.31 5.94 -1.76
CA TYR A 89 -5.30 7.00 -1.67
C TYR A 89 -5.92 8.38 -1.38
N VAL A 90 -7.01 8.74 -2.06
CA VAL A 90 -7.73 10.00 -1.79
C VAL A 90 -8.29 10.03 -0.38
N ALA A 91 -8.87 8.92 0.11
CA ALA A 91 -9.34 8.81 1.49
C ALA A 91 -8.20 8.97 2.50
N TYR A 92 -7.04 8.37 2.25
CA TYR A 92 -5.84 8.53 3.06
C TYR A 92 -5.40 10.01 3.12
N ARG A 93 -5.33 10.68 1.97
CA ARG A 93 -4.97 12.12 1.89
C ARG A 93 -5.97 13.02 2.60
N ARG A 94 -7.24 12.63 2.67
CA ARG A 94 -8.31 13.31 3.41
C ARG A 94 -8.43 12.86 4.87
N GLN A 95 -7.48 12.07 5.38
CA GLN A 95 -7.48 11.55 6.76
C GLN A 95 -8.73 10.71 7.12
N ARG A 96 -9.43 10.17 6.11
CA ARG A 96 -10.54 9.23 6.30
C ARG A 96 -9.99 7.81 6.44
N TRP A 97 -9.47 7.50 7.63
CA TRP A 97 -8.66 6.31 7.89
C TRP A 97 -9.35 4.98 7.55
N TRP A 98 -10.57 4.74 8.04
CA TRP A 98 -11.25 3.46 7.79
C TRP A 98 -11.61 3.25 6.32
N PRO A 99 -12.17 4.24 5.59
CA PRO A 99 -12.30 4.14 4.14
C PRO A 99 -10.98 3.91 3.41
N ALA A 100 -9.89 4.57 3.84
CA ALA A 100 -8.57 4.37 3.24
C ALA A 100 -8.10 2.92 3.39
N VAL A 101 -8.23 2.34 4.59
CA VAL A 101 -7.89 0.93 4.86
C VAL A 101 -8.72 0.00 3.98
N ALA A 102 -10.05 0.14 3.99
CA ALA A 102 -10.95 -0.75 3.26
C ALA A 102 -10.71 -0.71 1.74
N LEU A 103 -10.59 0.49 1.16
CA LEU A 103 -10.40 0.66 -0.29
C LEU A 103 -9.00 0.22 -0.74
N THR A 104 -7.97 0.43 0.09
CA THR A 104 -6.61 -0.08 -0.18
C THR A 104 -6.58 -1.61 -0.11
N ALA A 105 -7.28 -2.21 0.86
CA ALA A 105 -7.43 -3.65 0.95
C ALA A 105 -8.18 -4.21 -0.27
N LEU A 106 -9.25 -3.55 -0.73
CA LEU A 106 -9.93 -3.95 -1.97
C LEU A 106 -9.04 -3.83 -3.20
N TYR A 107 -8.22 -2.78 -3.30
CA TYR A 107 -7.24 -2.65 -4.39
C TYR A 107 -6.22 -3.80 -4.41
N SER A 108 -5.79 -4.29 -3.24
CA SER A 108 -4.84 -5.41 -3.15
C SER A 108 -5.31 -6.68 -3.87
N VAL A 109 -6.64 -6.86 -4.00
CA VAL A 109 -7.24 -7.99 -4.72
C VAL A 109 -6.80 -8.00 -6.19
N SER A 110 -6.48 -6.85 -6.78
CA SER A 110 -5.97 -6.74 -8.16
C SER A 110 -4.75 -7.61 -8.42
N GLY A 111 -3.82 -7.71 -7.47
CA GLY A 111 -2.62 -8.53 -7.62
C GLY A 111 -2.80 -9.95 -7.07
N LEU A 112 -3.62 -10.11 -6.01
CA LEU A 112 -3.88 -11.42 -5.43
C LEU A 112 -4.68 -12.34 -6.36
N VAL A 113 -5.56 -11.76 -7.19
CA VAL A 113 -6.36 -12.52 -8.16
C VAL A 113 -5.48 -13.14 -9.25
N SER A 114 -4.25 -12.67 -9.48
CA SER A 114 -3.32 -13.30 -10.42
C SER A 114 -3.00 -14.76 -10.06
N LEU A 115 -3.18 -15.18 -8.80
CA LEU A 115 -3.08 -16.60 -8.41
C LEU A 115 -4.12 -17.49 -9.11
N VAL A 116 -5.25 -16.94 -9.55
CA VAL A 116 -6.31 -17.68 -10.25
C VAL A 116 -5.80 -18.26 -11.58
N HIS A 117 -4.77 -17.67 -12.19
CA HIS A 117 -4.13 -18.28 -13.36
C HIS A 117 -3.60 -19.68 -13.07
N TYR A 118 -3.13 -19.94 -11.85
CA TYR A 118 -2.65 -21.26 -11.45
C TYR A 118 -3.76 -22.22 -11.03
N THR A 119 -5.00 -21.74 -10.92
CA THR A 119 -6.18 -22.61 -10.82
C THR A 119 -6.76 -22.94 -12.20
N ASP A 120 -6.56 -22.05 -13.19
CA ASP A 120 -6.99 -22.28 -14.58
C ASP A 120 -6.05 -23.25 -15.31
N ALA A 121 -4.75 -23.21 -15.02
CA ALA A 121 -3.77 -24.15 -15.56
C ALA A 121 -2.55 -24.32 -14.64
N ALA A 122 -1.81 -25.42 -14.79
CA ALA A 122 -0.55 -25.60 -14.06
C ALA A 122 0.51 -24.55 -14.48
N PRO A 123 1.43 -24.13 -13.59
CA PRO A 123 2.48 -23.15 -13.93
C PRO A 123 3.33 -23.48 -15.17
N SER A 124 3.49 -24.78 -15.49
CA SER A 124 4.20 -25.25 -16.68
C SER A 124 3.48 -24.96 -18.01
N ALA A 125 2.21 -24.57 -17.97
CA ALA A 125 1.46 -24.13 -19.15
C ALA A 125 1.78 -22.68 -19.55
N PHE A 126 2.38 -21.91 -18.64
CA PHE A 126 2.74 -20.50 -18.85
C PHE A 126 4.23 -20.37 -19.17
N ASP A 127 4.58 -19.42 -20.03
CA ASP A 127 5.98 -19.10 -20.30
C ASP A 127 6.64 -18.37 -19.10
N GLY A 128 7.96 -18.22 -19.15
CA GLY A 128 8.72 -17.59 -18.05
C GLY A 128 8.34 -16.13 -17.80
N ALA A 129 7.94 -15.39 -18.84
CA ALA A 129 7.51 -14.01 -18.70
C ALA A 129 6.13 -13.93 -18.03
N GLN A 130 5.19 -14.78 -18.44
CA GLN A 130 3.86 -14.86 -17.82
C GLN A 130 3.98 -15.21 -16.33
N ASN A 131 4.75 -16.25 -15.98
CA ASN A 131 4.98 -16.61 -14.58
C ASN A 131 5.61 -15.47 -13.77
N THR A 132 6.56 -14.74 -14.35
CA THR A 132 7.19 -13.58 -13.70
C THR A 132 6.17 -12.48 -13.41
N LEU A 133 5.30 -12.15 -14.37
CA LEU A 133 4.28 -11.13 -14.19
C LEU A 133 3.22 -11.55 -13.17
N ILE A 134 2.75 -12.80 -13.23
CA ILE A 134 1.81 -13.36 -12.24
C ILE A 134 2.39 -13.22 -10.83
N VAL A 135 3.61 -13.73 -10.61
CA VAL A 135 4.24 -13.69 -9.28
C VAL A 135 4.52 -12.26 -8.83
N ALA A 136 4.99 -11.39 -9.72
CA ALA A 136 5.24 -9.99 -9.39
C ALA A 136 3.96 -9.28 -8.94
N ASP A 137 2.83 -9.53 -9.60
CA ASP A 137 1.56 -8.91 -9.24
C ASP A 137 1.01 -9.45 -7.91
N VAL A 138 1.19 -10.75 -7.64
CA VAL A 138 0.88 -11.33 -6.32
C VAL A 138 1.71 -10.69 -5.22
N VAL A 139 3.03 -10.53 -5.42
CA VAL A 139 3.91 -9.88 -4.44
C VAL A 139 3.49 -8.43 -4.22
N ALA A 140 3.13 -7.71 -5.28
CA ALA A 140 2.59 -6.36 -5.16
C ALA A 140 1.27 -6.33 -4.36
N GLY A 141 0.34 -7.24 -4.65
CA GLY A 141 -0.90 -7.41 -3.90
C GLY A 141 -0.67 -7.67 -2.40
N VAL A 142 0.25 -8.57 -2.06
CA VAL A 142 0.65 -8.84 -0.67
C VAL A 142 1.24 -7.60 0.01
N ALA A 143 2.09 -6.84 -0.70
CA ALA A 143 2.63 -5.59 -0.16
C ALA A 143 1.52 -4.55 0.11
N VAL A 144 0.50 -4.47 -0.76
CA VAL A 144 -0.66 -3.58 -0.58
C VAL A 144 -1.55 -4.04 0.60
N VAL A 145 -1.74 -5.35 0.80
CA VAL A 145 -2.40 -5.88 2.02
C VAL A 145 -1.61 -5.46 3.26
N GLY A 146 -0.28 -5.68 3.25
CA GLY A 146 0.60 -5.27 4.35
C GLY A 146 0.48 -3.78 4.66
N LEU A 147 0.39 -2.94 3.63
CA LEU A 147 0.15 -1.50 3.77
C LEU A 147 -1.21 -1.20 4.41
N ALA A 148 -2.29 -1.84 3.97
CA ALA A 148 -3.62 -1.65 4.54
C ALA A 148 -3.68 -2.04 6.02
N LEU A 149 -3.08 -3.18 6.38
CA LEU A 149 -2.95 -3.64 7.76
C LEU A 149 -2.11 -2.66 8.61
N TRP A 150 -0.99 -2.18 8.07
CA TRP A 150 -0.16 -1.19 8.76
C TRP A 150 -0.93 0.10 9.03
N LEU A 151 -1.71 0.61 8.06
CA LEU A 151 -2.57 1.78 8.25
C LEU A 151 -3.61 1.55 9.35
N MET A 152 -4.22 0.35 9.38
CA MET A 152 -5.19 -0.04 10.40
C MET A 152 -4.58 -0.02 11.79
N PHE A 153 -3.47 -0.73 12.01
CA PHE A 153 -2.82 -0.81 13.32
C PHE A 153 -2.29 0.55 13.78
N ARG A 154 -1.73 1.36 12.87
CA ARG A 154 -1.28 2.72 13.19
C ARG A 154 -2.43 3.58 13.70
N ARG A 155 -3.63 3.49 13.08
CA ARG A 155 -4.79 4.27 13.52
C ARG A 155 -5.30 3.81 14.88
N ALA A 156 -5.35 2.50 15.12
CA ALA A 156 -5.78 1.92 16.40
C ALA A 156 -4.88 2.41 17.55
N LEU A 157 -3.55 2.33 17.37
CA LEU A 157 -2.58 2.80 18.38
C LEU A 157 -2.75 4.29 18.71
N VAL A 158 -2.99 5.15 17.72
CA VAL A 158 -3.24 6.57 17.96
C VAL A 158 -4.55 6.80 18.70
N ALA A 159 -5.60 6.04 18.38
CA ALA A 159 -6.89 6.15 19.08
C ALA A 159 -6.79 5.76 20.56
N ASP A 160 -6.00 4.72 20.88
CA ASP A 160 -5.79 4.27 22.26
C ASP A 160 -5.06 5.32 23.10
N VAL A 161 -4.05 5.99 22.52
CA VAL A 161 -3.33 7.10 23.18
C VAL A 161 -4.25 8.29 23.41
N GLU A 162 -5.03 8.69 22.40
CA GLU A 162 -6.03 9.78 22.51
C GLU A 162 -7.06 9.50 23.62
N ALA A 163 -7.49 8.24 23.77
CA ALA A 163 -8.43 7.82 24.80
C ALA A 163 -7.82 7.82 26.20
N ALA A 164 -6.55 7.41 26.34
CA ALA A 164 -5.83 7.44 27.62
C ALA A 164 -5.60 8.87 28.12
N ASP A 165 -5.21 9.79 27.23
CA ASP A 165 -5.00 11.20 27.55
C ASP A 165 -6.31 11.90 27.96
N ALA A 166 -7.46 11.49 27.42
CA ALA A 166 -8.76 12.05 27.78
C ALA A 166 -9.31 11.56 29.13
N ALA A 167 -8.74 10.48 29.69
CA ALA A 167 -9.19 9.86 30.94
C ALA A 167 -8.37 10.29 32.17
N GLY A 168 -7.23 10.98 32.00
CA GLY A 168 -6.35 11.47 33.06
C GLY A 168 -6.48 12.97 33.31
#